data_AF-A0A7E6E555-F1
#
_entry.id   AF-A0A7E6E555-F1
#
_cell.length_a   1.000
_cell.length_b   1.000
_cell.length_c   1.000
_cell.angle_alpha   90.00
_cell.angle_beta   90.00
_cell.angle_gamma   90.00
#
_symmetry.space_group_name_H-M   'P 1'
#
loop_
_entity.id
_entity.type
_entity.pdbx_description
1 polymer ?
#
loop_
_entity_poly.entity_id
_entity_poly.type
_entity_poly.pdbx_seq_one_letter_code
_entity_poly.pdbx_strand_id
1 'polypeptide(L)'
;MGVVQICKGEYFWLEPKNAFDNFQEPNIGLIALAFLQGSFAYGGWNFLNYVTEELVDPYKNLPRAIFISIPLVTFVYVFANVAYVTAMSPQELLASNAVAVTFGEKLLGVMAWIMPISVALSTFGGVNGSLFTSSRLFFAGAREGHLPSVLAMIHVKRCTPIPALLFTCVSTLLMLVTSDIYTLINYVGFINYLFYGVTIAGQIVLRWKKPDIPRPIKINLLFPIIYLLFWAFLLVFSLWSEPVVCGTGLAIMLTGVPVYFLGVYWQHKPKCFNNFIMLLTLVSQKMCVVVYPDVGGSSGTEVINEDTEQQWQPIASKNKD
;
A
#
# COMPACT_ATOMS: atom_id res chain seq x y z
N MET A 1 7.09 18.87 24.65
CA MET A 1 7.18 20.26 24.14
C MET A 1 5.81 20.93 24.08
N GLY A 2 4.81 20.40 23.34
CA GLY A 2 3.47 21.02 23.29
C GLY A 2 2.80 21.21 24.66
N VAL A 3 2.79 20.17 25.53
CA VAL A 3 2.27 20.29 26.91
C VAL A 3 3.05 21.32 27.73
N VAL A 4 4.35 21.49 27.46
CA VAL A 4 5.20 22.47 28.16
C VAL A 4 4.89 23.90 27.70
N GLN A 5 4.53 24.11 26.43
CA GLN A 5 4.05 25.41 25.93
C GLN A 5 2.66 25.76 26.46
N ILE A 6 1.76 24.77 26.55
CA ILE A 6 0.44 24.95 27.18
C ILE A 6 0.62 25.35 28.65
N CYS A 7 1.53 24.71 29.38
CA CYS A 7 1.88 25.11 30.74
C CYS A 7 2.61 26.46 30.85
N LYS A 8 3.22 26.97 29.77
CA LYS A 8 3.85 28.30 29.70
C LYS A 8 2.87 29.43 29.35
N GLY A 9 1.60 29.12 29.09
CA GLY A 9 0.55 30.13 28.83
C GLY A 9 0.38 30.52 27.36
N GLU A 10 1.03 29.83 26.41
CA GLU A 10 0.85 30.06 24.98
C GLU A 10 -0.35 29.27 24.42
N TYR A 11 -1.56 29.57 24.92
CA TYR A 11 -2.81 28.95 24.46
C TYR A 11 -3.69 29.89 23.60
N PHE A 12 -3.14 31.00 23.14
CA PHE A 12 -3.85 32.07 22.42
C PHE A 12 -4.65 31.57 21.20
N TRP A 13 -4.15 30.57 20.48
CA TRP A 13 -4.84 29.96 19.32
C TRP A 13 -5.70 28.74 19.68
N LEU A 14 -5.61 28.22 20.91
CA LEU A 14 -6.48 27.18 21.46
C LEU A 14 -7.69 27.73 22.20
N GLU A 15 -7.77 29.04 22.41
CA GLU A 15 -8.95 29.66 22.99
C GLU A 15 -10.17 29.44 22.07
N PRO A 16 -11.34 29.04 22.62
CA PRO A 16 -12.55 28.76 21.83
C PRO A 16 -13.00 29.91 20.94
N LYS A 17 -12.55 31.15 21.21
CA LYS A 17 -12.88 32.33 20.42
C LYS A 17 -12.11 32.40 19.10
N ASN A 18 -10.87 31.91 19.07
CA ASN A 18 -9.98 31.97 17.90
C ASN A 18 -9.89 30.62 17.17
N ALA A 19 -10.19 29.51 17.87
CA ALA A 19 -10.13 28.16 17.32
C ALA A 19 -11.27 27.82 16.33
N PHE A 20 -12.40 28.53 16.44
CA PHE A 20 -13.59 28.35 15.58
C PHE A 20 -13.84 29.53 14.64
N ASP A 21 -12.92 30.48 14.54
CA ASP A 21 -12.99 31.51 13.51
C ASP A 21 -12.69 30.86 12.15
N ASN A 22 -13.75 30.71 11.35
CA ASN A 22 -13.67 30.09 10.04
C ASN A 22 -12.86 30.98 9.10
N PHE A 23 -11.61 30.61 8.82
CA PHE A 23 -10.75 31.29 7.84
C PHE A 23 -11.30 31.21 6.39
N GLN A 24 -12.19 30.24 6.12
CA GLN A 24 -12.90 30.05 4.86
C GLN A 24 -14.32 29.56 5.13
N GLU A 25 -15.27 29.85 4.24
CA GLU A 25 -16.63 29.33 4.35
C GLU A 25 -16.61 27.79 4.30
N PRO A 26 -17.17 27.09 5.30
CA PRO A 26 -17.12 25.65 5.37
C PRO A 26 -18.02 25.04 4.28
N ASN A 27 -17.41 24.67 3.16
CA ASN A 27 -18.05 23.86 2.15
C ASN A 27 -17.84 22.37 2.50
N ILE A 28 -18.92 21.59 2.45
CA ILE A 28 -18.93 20.15 2.72
C ILE A 28 -17.93 19.41 1.83
N GLY A 29 -17.71 19.89 0.61
CA GLY A 29 -16.71 19.37 -0.31
C GLY A 29 -15.26 19.52 0.20
N LEU A 30 -14.91 20.69 0.74
CA LEU A 30 -13.58 20.96 1.30
C LEU A 30 -13.32 20.11 2.54
N ILE A 31 -14.35 19.88 3.36
CA ILE A 31 -14.28 18.97 4.51
C ILE A 31 -14.00 17.54 4.03
N ALA A 32 -14.63 17.09 2.94
CA ALA A 32 -14.36 15.77 2.37
C ALA A 32 -12.90 15.63 1.88
N LEU A 33 -12.34 16.68 1.24
CA LEU A 33 -10.93 16.69 0.85
C LEU A 33 -9.99 16.64 2.07
N ALA A 34 -10.32 17.35 3.15
CA ALA A 34 -9.57 17.28 4.39
C ALA A 34 -9.57 15.87 5.00
N PHE A 35 -10.69 15.14 4.91
CA PHE A 35 -10.75 13.73 5.31
C PHE A 35 -9.86 12.83 4.45
N LEU A 36 -9.77 13.06 3.13
CA LEU A 36 -8.87 12.29 2.26
C LEU A 36 -7.40 12.50 2.66
N GLN A 37 -6.99 13.75 2.88
CA GLN A 37 -5.63 14.08 3.31
C GLN A 37 -5.33 13.54 4.71
N GLY A 38 -6.28 13.66 5.65
CA GLY A 38 -6.15 13.10 6.99
C GLY A 38 -5.99 11.58 6.96
N SER A 39 -6.75 10.89 6.11
CA SER A 39 -6.64 9.44 5.97
C SER A 39 -5.33 8.98 5.34
N PHE A 40 -4.68 9.81 4.52
CA PHE A 40 -3.36 9.48 3.98
C PHE A 40 -2.34 9.29 5.12
N ALA A 41 -2.40 10.12 6.16
CA ALA A 41 -1.55 9.96 7.35
C ALA A 41 -1.83 8.66 8.11
N TYR A 42 -3.10 8.23 8.18
CA TYR A 42 -3.48 6.93 8.75
C TYR A 42 -3.27 5.75 7.78
N GLY A 43 -2.70 6.00 6.59
CA GLY A 43 -2.48 4.98 5.57
C GLY A 43 -1.58 3.83 6.05
N GLY A 44 -1.74 2.68 5.40
CA GLY A 44 -0.86 1.51 5.61
C GLY A 44 -1.38 0.46 6.59
N TRP A 45 -2.51 0.70 7.28
CA TRP A 45 -3.18 -0.33 8.07
C TRP A 45 -3.55 -1.59 7.27
N ASN A 46 -3.80 -1.44 5.97
CA ASN A 46 -4.09 -2.56 5.06
C ASN A 46 -2.91 -3.50 4.87
N PHE A 47 -1.67 -3.01 5.01
CA PHE A 47 -0.48 -3.83 4.84
C PHE A 47 -0.30 -4.86 5.97
N LEU A 48 -0.90 -4.62 7.14
CA LEU A 48 -0.91 -5.60 8.23
C LEU A 48 -1.61 -6.91 7.84
N ASN A 49 -2.55 -6.87 6.88
CA ASN A 49 -3.18 -8.08 6.37
C ASN A 49 -2.14 -9.03 5.73
N TYR A 50 -1.10 -8.50 5.09
CA TYR A 50 -0.04 -9.30 4.46
C TYR A 50 0.91 -9.96 5.47
N VAL A 51 0.94 -9.47 6.71
CA VAL A 51 1.77 -10.01 7.80
C VAL A 51 0.92 -10.86 8.76
N THR A 52 -0.39 -10.99 8.48
CA THR A 52 -1.29 -11.80 9.30
C THR A 52 -0.91 -13.28 9.29
N GLU A 53 -0.32 -13.78 8.20
CA GLU A 53 0.21 -15.15 8.11
C GLU A 53 1.42 -15.38 9.01
N GLU A 54 2.17 -14.32 9.34
CA GLU A 54 3.33 -14.35 10.22
C GLU A 54 2.93 -14.11 11.71
N LEU A 55 1.66 -13.77 11.99
CA LEU A 55 1.19 -13.44 13.33
C LEU A 55 0.87 -14.71 14.14
N VAL A 56 1.38 -14.80 15.37
CA VAL A 56 0.98 -15.84 16.32
C VAL A 56 -0.50 -15.64 16.69
N ASP A 57 -1.32 -16.67 16.51
CA ASP A 57 -2.77 -16.66 16.78
C ASP A 57 -3.54 -15.47 16.17
N PRO A 58 -3.66 -15.40 14.83
CA PRO A 58 -4.21 -14.24 14.14
C PRO A 58 -5.65 -13.92 14.54
N TYR A 59 -6.46 -14.93 14.84
CA TYR A 59 -7.88 -14.75 15.15
C TYR A 59 -8.16 -13.94 16.43
N LYS A 60 -7.24 -13.96 17.40
CA LYS A 60 -7.38 -13.24 18.67
C LYS A 60 -6.49 -12.00 18.73
N ASN A 61 -5.27 -12.11 18.21
CA ASN A 61 -4.28 -11.06 18.34
C ASN A 61 -4.49 -9.94 17.31
N LEU A 62 -4.99 -10.24 16.11
CA LEU A 62 -5.23 -9.22 15.09
C LEU A 62 -6.29 -8.19 15.54
N PRO A 63 -7.49 -8.57 16.04
CA PRO A 63 -8.45 -7.57 16.52
C PRO A 63 -7.93 -6.77 17.72
N ARG A 64 -7.24 -7.42 18.66
CA ARG A 64 -6.65 -6.75 19.83
C ARG A 64 -5.58 -5.74 19.43
N ALA A 65 -4.73 -6.10 18.48
CA ALA A 65 -3.72 -5.19 17.95
C ALA A 65 -4.38 -3.94 17.33
N ILE A 66 -5.44 -4.11 16.54
CA ILE A 66 -6.18 -2.99 15.93
C ILE A 66 -6.79 -2.06 16.99
N PHE A 67 -7.43 -2.61 18.02
CA PHE A 67 -8.05 -1.83 19.09
C PHE A 67 -7.03 -1.04 19.94
N ILE A 68 -5.78 -1.47 20.00
CA ILE A 68 -4.72 -0.77 20.74
C ILE A 68 -4.00 0.23 19.83
N SER A 69 -3.65 -0.18 18.60
CA SER A 69 -2.81 0.60 17.70
C SER A 69 -3.54 1.83 17.15
N ILE A 70 -4.79 1.69 16.69
CA ILE A 70 -5.53 2.81 16.08
C ILE A 70 -5.72 3.96 17.06
N PRO A 71 -6.27 3.76 18.28
CA PRO A 71 -6.43 4.86 19.23
C PRO A 71 -5.10 5.49 19.65
N LEU A 72 -4.05 4.66 19.83
CA LEU A 72 -2.72 5.17 20.17
C LEU A 72 -2.18 6.10 19.09
N VAL A 73 -2.26 5.71 17.82
CA VAL A 73 -1.86 6.57 16.69
C VAL A 73 -2.71 7.84 16.66
N THR A 74 -4.01 7.73 16.88
CA THR A 74 -4.90 8.90 16.96
C THR A 74 -4.49 9.86 18.08
N PHE A 75 -4.19 9.37 19.28
CA PHE A 75 -3.69 10.21 20.37
C PHE A 75 -2.39 10.91 19.99
N VAL A 76 -1.43 10.20 19.41
CA VAL A 76 -0.15 10.77 18.98
C VAL A 76 -0.37 11.88 17.94
N TYR A 77 -1.24 11.67 16.95
CA TYR A 77 -1.54 12.67 15.93
C TYR A 77 -2.27 13.88 16.50
N VAL A 78 -3.23 13.69 17.41
CA VAL A 78 -3.90 14.81 18.09
C VAL A 78 -2.89 15.62 18.90
N PHE A 79 -2.04 14.96 19.71
CA PHE A 79 -1.04 15.67 20.51
C PHE A 79 0.01 16.38 19.66
N ALA A 80 0.41 15.81 18.52
CA ALA A 80 1.32 16.46 17.59
C ALA A 80 0.69 17.71 16.96
N ASN A 81 -0.57 17.63 16.50
CA ASN A 81 -1.29 18.77 15.95
C ASN A 81 -1.49 19.88 16.99
N VAL A 82 -1.84 19.53 18.22
CA VAL A 82 -1.92 20.47 19.34
C VAL A 82 -0.57 21.18 19.55
N ALA A 83 0.54 20.45 19.50
CA ALA A 83 1.86 21.06 19.62
C ALA A 83 2.20 22.02 18.46
N TYR A 84 1.75 21.75 17.23
CA TYR A 84 1.97 22.65 16.11
C TYR A 84 1.21 23.98 16.27
N VAL A 85 -0.06 23.93 16.66
CA VAL A 85 -0.89 25.14 16.82
C VAL A 85 -0.55 25.96 18.07
N THR A 86 0.11 25.37 19.08
CA THR A 86 0.66 26.15 20.21
C THR A 86 1.91 26.94 19.83
N ALA A 87 2.71 26.42 18.91
CA ALA A 87 4.00 26.99 18.56
C ALA A 87 3.95 28.03 17.44
N MET A 88 2.94 27.97 16.58
CA MET A 88 2.86 28.74 15.34
C MET A 88 1.42 29.19 15.09
N SER A 89 1.24 30.30 14.37
CA SER A 89 -0.10 30.72 13.95
C SER A 89 -0.62 29.84 12.81
N PRO A 90 -1.96 29.73 12.62
CA PRO A 90 -2.52 29.00 11.49
C PRO A 90 -2.04 29.52 10.13
N GLN A 91 -1.84 30.83 9.96
CA GLN A 91 -1.31 31.38 8.70
C GLN A 91 0.14 30.95 8.44
N GLU A 92 0.99 30.90 9.47
CA GLU A 92 2.36 30.40 9.32
C GLU A 92 2.39 28.91 8.98
N LEU A 93 1.48 28.12 9.55
CA LEU A 93 1.36 26.70 9.24
C LEU A 93 0.98 26.48 7.77
N LEU A 94 0.02 27.25 7.25
CA LEU A 94 -0.40 27.17 5.85
C LEU A 94 0.65 27.71 4.87
N ALA A 95 1.49 28.66 5.30
CA ALA A 95 2.57 29.21 4.48
C ALA A 95 3.82 28.32 4.45
N SER A 96 3.99 27.41 5.42
CA SER A 96 5.17 26.56 5.51
C SER A 96 5.04 25.28 4.68
N ASN A 97 6.01 25.04 3.80
CA ASN A 97 6.15 23.77 3.08
C ASN A 97 6.60 22.61 3.98
N ALA A 98 7.21 22.90 5.14
CA ALA A 98 7.80 21.91 6.04
C ALA A 98 7.51 22.25 7.51
N VAL A 99 6.27 22.05 7.92
CA VAL A 99 5.74 22.41 9.25
C VAL A 99 6.63 21.91 10.40
N ALA A 100 7.15 20.68 10.31
CA ALA A 100 8.00 20.10 11.36
C ALA A 100 9.35 20.81 11.51
N VAL A 101 9.93 21.32 10.41
CA VAL A 101 11.21 22.04 10.45
C VAL A 101 11.01 23.43 11.02
N THR A 102 9.96 24.15 10.57
CA THR A 102 9.64 25.48 11.08
C THR A 102 9.31 25.43 12.57
N PHE A 103 8.62 24.37 13.03
CA PHE A 103 8.42 24.09 14.46
C PHE A 103 9.76 23.93 15.20
N GLY A 104 10.70 23.18 14.63
CA GLY A 104 12.04 23.00 15.17
C GLY A 104 12.82 24.29 15.29
N GLU A 105 12.78 25.15 14.27
CA GLU A 105 13.45 26.45 14.26
C GLU A 105 12.94 27.37 15.37
N LYS A 106 11.62 27.41 15.61
CA LYS A 106 11.04 28.27 16.64
C LYS A 106 11.33 27.81 18.07
N LEU A 107 11.35 26.50 18.32
CA LEU A 107 11.39 25.95 19.68
C LEU A 107 12.76 25.44 20.12
N LEU A 108 13.54 24.89 19.19
CA LEU A 108 14.79 24.19 19.51
C LEU A 108 16.02 25.07 19.34
N GLY A 109 15.91 26.22 18.66
CA GLY A 109 17.01 27.16 18.45
C GLY A 109 18.26 26.46 17.91
N VAL A 110 19.29 26.32 18.76
CA VAL A 110 20.58 25.67 18.41
C VAL A 110 20.45 24.19 18.02
N MET A 111 19.37 23.51 18.45
CA MET A 111 19.10 22.10 18.12
C MET A 111 18.14 21.92 16.94
N ALA A 112 17.84 22.99 16.18
CA ALA A 112 16.92 22.92 15.03
C ALA A 112 17.35 21.92 13.95
N TRP A 113 18.65 21.61 13.85
CA TRP A 113 19.20 20.63 12.89
C TRP A 113 18.73 19.19 13.10
N ILE A 114 18.25 18.84 14.31
CA ILE A 114 17.79 17.48 14.64
C ILE A 114 16.48 17.15 13.93
N MET A 115 15.59 18.15 13.79
CA MET A 115 14.27 17.97 13.17
C MET A 115 14.33 17.54 11.70
N PRO A 116 15.04 18.23 10.79
CA PRO A 116 15.12 17.81 9.39
C PRO A 116 15.77 16.44 9.22
N ILE A 117 16.81 16.11 10.01
CA ILE A 117 17.44 14.78 9.97
C ILE A 117 16.45 13.69 10.41
N SER A 118 15.73 13.92 11.51
CA SER A 118 14.75 12.94 12.01
C SER A 118 13.61 12.71 11.03
N VAL A 119 13.09 13.78 10.42
CA VAL A 119 12.05 13.71 9.39
C VAL A 119 12.56 13.00 8.15
N ALA A 120 13.79 13.28 7.70
CA ALA A 120 14.40 12.61 6.55
C ALA A 120 14.61 11.10 6.79
N LEU A 121 15.04 10.70 7.99
CA LEU A 121 15.16 9.28 8.35
C LEU A 121 13.79 8.59 8.36
N SER A 122 12.75 9.29 8.82
CA SER A 122 11.37 8.77 8.79
C SER A 122 10.85 8.57 7.36
N THR A 123 11.06 9.53 6.46
CA THR A 123 10.63 9.40 5.06
C THR A 123 11.40 8.32 4.33
N PHE A 124 12.70 8.17 4.61
CA PHE A 124 13.52 7.08 4.08
C PHE A 124 12.99 5.70 4.53
N GLY A 125 12.63 5.57 5.81
CA GLY A 125 12.00 4.37 6.35
C GLY A 125 10.67 4.04 5.69
N GLY A 126 9.83 5.06 5.44
CA GLY A 126 8.53 4.90 4.76
C GLY A 126 8.64 4.39 3.32
N VAL A 127 9.58 4.95 2.54
CA VAL A 127 9.85 4.50 1.16
C VAL A 127 10.40 3.08 1.17
N ASN A 128 11.36 2.78 2.04
CA ASN A 128 11.93 1.44 2.16
C ASN A 128 10.86 0.38 2.51
N GLY A 129 9.99 0.67 3.47
CA GLY A 129 8.87 -0.20 3.82
C GLY A 129 7.91 -0.43 2.65
N SER A 130 7.60 0.63 1.90
CA SER A 130 6.71 0.56 0.73
C SER A 130 7.30 -0.28 -0.42
N LEU A 131 8.63 -0.27 -0.58
CA LEU A 131 9.32 -1.10 -1.58
C LEU A 131 9.21 -2.60 -1.24
N PHE A 132 9.35 -2.96 0.04
CA PHE A 132 9.16 -4.34 0.48
C PHE A 132 7.73 -4.84 0.24
N THR A 133 6.72 -4.05 0.59
CA THR A 133 5.32 -4.46 0.41
C THR A 133 4.94 -4.55 -1.07
N SER A 134 5.43 -3.64 -1.91
CA SER A 134 5.16 -3.65 -3.36
C SER A 134 5.65 -4.95 -4.01
N SER A 135 6.83 -5.44 -3.62
CA SER A 135 7.38 -6.68 -4.16
C SER A 135 6.51 -7.92 -3.90
N ARG A 136 5.89 -8.01 -2.72
CA ARG A 136 4.98 -9.11 -2.35
C ARG A 136 3.72 -9.11 -3.24
N LEU A 137 3.21 -7.92 -3.59
CA LEU A 137 2.05 -7.77 -4.47
C LEU A 137 2.35 -8.27 -5.89
N PHE A 138 3.51 -7.93 -6.46
CA PHE A 138 3.90 -8.42 -7.78
C PHE A 138 4.07 -9.95 -7.80
N PHE A 139 4.63 -10.52 -6.73
CA PHE A 139 4.78 -11.96 -6.59
C PHE A 139 3.43 -12.69 -6.59
N ALA A 140 2.48 -12.23 -5.78
CA ALA A 140 1.13 -12.79 -5.73
C ALA A 140 0.39 -12.65 -7.06
N GLY A 141 0.45 -11.47 -7.70
CA GLY A 141 -0.26 -11.23 -8.96
C GLY A 141 0.33 -11.99 -10.17
N ALA A 142 1.63 -12.28 -10.16
CA ALA A 142 2.23 -13.13 -11.19
C ALA A 142 1.88 -14.61 -10.99
N ARG A 143 1.78 -15.08 -9.74
CA ARG A 143 1.36 -16.46 -9.42
C ARG A 143 -0.05 -16.77 -9.91
N GLU A 144 -0.95 -15.79 -9.83
CA GLU A 144 -2.32 -15.88 -10.36
C GLU A 144 -2.40 -15.69 -11.90
N GLY A 145 -1.25 -15.52 -12.58
CA GLY A 145 -1.19 -15.40 -14.04
C GLY A 145 -1.66 -14.06 -14.61
N HIS A 146 -1.89 -13.05 -13.76
CA HIS A 146 -2.32 -11.71 -14.18
C HIS A 146 -1.16 -10.82 -14.62
N LEU A 147 0.04 -11.02 -14.05
CA LEU A 147 1.25 -10.28 -14.38
C LEU A 147 2.27 -11.16 -15.11
N PRO A 148 3.11 -10.59 -16.00
CA PRO A 148 4.20 -11.31 -16.64
C PRO A 148 5.15 -11.94 -15.59
N SER A 149 5.55 -13.19 -15.82
CA SER A 149 6.40 -13.96 -14.90
C SER A 149 7.74 -13.30 -14.59
N VAL A 150 8.25 -12.44 -15.48
CA VAL A 150 9.48 -11.64 -15.26
C VAL A 150 9.42 -10.78 -14.00
N LEU A 151 8.23 -10.27 -13.63
CA LEU A 151 8.07 -9.40 -12.46
C LEU A 151 8.13 -10.18 -11.14
N ALA A 152 7.93 -11.50 -11.16
CA ALA A 152 8.05 -12.36 -9.98
C ALA A 152 9.41 -13.06 -9.86
N MET A 153 10.35 -12.81 -10.78
CA MET A 153 11.68 -13.40 -10.72
C MET A 153 12.53 -12.79 -9.60
N ILE A 154 13.32 -13.63 -8.95
CA ILE A 154 14.20 -13.28 -7.83
C ILE A 154 15.68 -13.48 -8.21
N HIS A 155 16.57 -12.65 -7.68
CA HIS A 155 18.00 -12.75 -7.92
C HIS A 155 18.62 -13.97 -7.21
N VAL A 156 19.41 -14.78 -7.92
CA VAL A 156 19.91 -16.09 -7.44
C VAL A 156 20.68 -16.01 -6.13
N LYS A 157 21.60 -15.05 -5.97
CA LYS A 157 22.44 -14.96 -4.74
C LYS A 157 21.83 -14.15 -3.60
N ARG A 158 20.83 -13.32 -3.89
CA ARG A 158 20.37 -12.25 -2.96
C ARG A 158 18.89 -12.36 -2.62
N CYS A 159 18.15 -13.24 -3.30
CA CYS A 159 16.71 -13.44 -3.15
C CYS A 159 15.91 -12.14 -3.27
N THR A 160 16.41 -11.16 -4.05
CA THR A 160 15.78 -9.85 -4.24
C THR A 160 15.05 -9.78 -5.58
N PRO A 161 13.79 -9.29 -5.63
CA PRO A 161 13.02 -9.17 -6.86
C PRO A 161 13.39 -7.89 -7.62
N ILE A 162 14.53 -7.93 -8.34
CA ILE A 162 15.08 -6.76 -9.05
C ILE A 162 14.09 -6.19 -10.11
N PRO A 163 13.44 -6.98 -10.98
CA PRO A 163 12.58 -6.44 -12.03
C PRO A 163 11.34 -5.72 -11.47
N ALA A 164 10.74 -6.23 -10.40
CA ALA A 164 9.62 -5.58 -9.71
C ALA A 164 10.03 -4.24 -9.10
N LEU A 165 11.21 -4.19 -8.46
CA LEU A 165 11.73 -2.95 -7.87
C LEU A 165 12.07 -1.91 -8.94
N LEU A 166 12.66 -2.32 -10.07
CA LEU A 166 12.92 -1.43 -11.21
C LEU A 166 11.62 -0.87 -11.79
N PHE A 167 10.60 -1.71 -11.98
CA PHE A 167 9.30 -1.27 -12.48
C PHE A 167 8.67 -0.24 -11.52
N THR A 168 8.66 -0.53 -10.22
CA THR A 168 8.15 0.39 -9.18
C THR A 168 8.92 1.71 -9.18
N CYS A 169 10.24 1.67 -9.31
CA CYS A 169 11.11 2.84 -9.36
C CYS A 169 10.80 3.71 -10.59
N VAL A 170 10.73 3.13 -11.79
CA VAL A 170 10.40 3.85 -13.02
C VAL A 170 9.02 4.49 -12.94
N SER A 171 8.01 3.75 -12.48
CA SER A 171 6.66 4.31 -12.28
C SER A 171 6.64 5.45 -11.26
N THR A 172 7.41 5.34 -10.18
CA THR A 172 7.52 6.40 -9.16
C THR A 172 8.17 7.66 -9.74
N LEU A 173 9.23 7.52 -10.54
CA LEU A 173 9.90 8.65 -11.19
C LEU A 173 8.99 9.35 -12.21
N LEU A 174 8.18 8.60 -12.96
CA LEU A 174 7.20 9.20 -13.88
C LEU A 174 6.13 10.02 -13.14
N MET A 175 5.63 9.51 -12.01
CA MET A 175 4.67 10.23 -11.18
C MET A 175 5.29 11.46 -10.51
N LEU A 176 6.56 11.38 -10.10
CA LEU A 176 7.30 12.46 -9.46
C LEU A 176 7.47 13.70 -10.35
N VAL A 177 7.63 13.52 -11.66
CA VAL A 177 7.86 14.63 -12.61
C VAL A 177 6.57 15.37 -12.99
N THR A 178 5.41 14.74 -12.80
CA THR A 178 4.17 15.18 -13.49
C THR A 178 3.20 15.98 -12.60
N SER A 179 3.18 15.77 -11.28
CA SER A 179 2.08 16.25 -10.43
C SER A 179 2.54 16.93 -9.14
N ASP A 180 1.75 17.91 -8.67
CA ASP A 180 1.91 18.52 -7.35
C ASP A 180 1.56 17.53 -6.23
N ILE A 181 2.22 17.65 -5.08
CA ILE A 181 2.10 16.70 -3.96
C ILE A 181 0.67 16.60 -3.43
N TYR A 182 -0.03 17.72 -3.28
CA TYR A 182 -1.41 17.74 -2.76
C TYR A 182 -2.37 17.08 -3.74
N THR A 183 -2.21 17.34 -5.04
CA THR A 183 -3.01 16.69 -6.08
C THR A 183 -2.76 15.18 -6.13
N LEU A 184 -1.51 14.74 -5.91
CA LEU A 184 -1.14 13.33 -5.87
C LEU A 184 -1.74 12.62 -4.65
N ILE A 185 -1.78 13.29 -3.49
CA ILE A 185 -2.44 12.77 -2.29
C ILE A 185 -3.94 12.60 -2.53
N ASN A 186 -4.62 13.59 -3.13
CA ASN A 186 -6.04 13.50 -3.44
C ASN A 186 -6.32 12.37 -4.44
N TYR A 187 -5.48 12.23 -5.47
CA TYR A 187 -5.55 11.15 -6.46
C TYR A 187 -5.44 9.76 -5.82
N VAL A 188 -4.38 9.54 -5.02
CA VAL A 188 -4.14 8.25 -4.35
C VAL A 188 -5.21 7.96 -3.31
N GLY A 189 -5.60 8.98 -2.52
CA GLY A 189 -6.65 8.89 -1.52
C GLY A 189 -7.97 8.42 -2.13
N PHE A 190 -8.42 9.09 -3.19
CA PHE A 190 -9.67 8.75 -3.88
C PHE A 190 -9.70 7.30 -4.36
N ILE A 191 -8.65 6.84 -5.05
CA ILE A 191 -8.58 5.47 -5.57
C ILE A 191 -8.52 4.43 -4.45
N ASN A 192 -7.72 4.68 -3.41
CA ASN A 192 -7.66 3.79 -2.25
C ASN A 192 -9.02 3.65 -1.58
N TYR A 193 -9.72 4.76 -1.37
CA TYR A 193 -11.06 4.74 -0.79
C TYR A 193 -12.05 3.98 -1.67
N LEU A 194 -12.00 4.12 -2.99
CA LEU A 194 -12.82 3.36 -3.91
C LEU A 194 -12.64 1.84 -3.70
N PHE A 195 -11.39 1.36 -3.62
CA PHE A 195 -11.10 -0.05 -3.37
C PHE A 195 -11.49 -0.50 -1.94
N TYR A 196 -11.36 0.35 -0.93
CA TYR A 196 -11.85 0.04 0.42
C TYR A 196 -13.38 -0.12 0.44
N GLY A 197 -14.11 0.71 -0.30
CA GLY A 197 -15.55 0.58 -0.46
C GLY A 197 -15.95 -0.74 -1.11
N VAL A 198 -15.28 -1.10 -2.22
CA VAL A 198 -15.55 -2.35 -2.95
C VAL A 198 -15.27 -3.58 -2.09
N THR A 199 -14.16 -3.61 -1.35
CA THR A 199 -13.81 -4.75 -0.48
C THR A 199 -14.81 -4.91 0.68
N ILE A 200 -15.25 -3.82 1.30
CA ILE A 200 -16.25 -3.86 2.38
C ILE A 200 -17.63 -4.22 1.86
N ALA A 201 -18.03 -3.70 0.70
CA ALA A 201 -19.26 -4.14 0.02
C ALA A 201 -19.20 -5.63 -0.31
N GLY A 202 -18.05 -6.11 -0.80
CA GLY A 202 -17.79 -7.54 -1.04
C GLY A 202 -17.94 -8.37 0.23
N GLN A 203 -17.53 -7.86 1.39
CA GLN A 203 -17.73 -8.53 2.68
C GLN A 203 -19.22 -8.66 3.02
N ILE A 204 -20.03 -7.63 2.79
CA ILE A 204 -21.50 -7.68 3.00
C ILE A 204 -22.13 -8.70 2.05
N VAL A 205 -21.76 -8.66 0.77
CA VAL A 205 -22.27 -9.61 -0.25
C VAL A 205 -21.88 -11.05 0.09
N LEU A 206 -20.66 -11.27 0.57
CA LEU A 206 -20.19 -12.60 0.99
C LEU A 206 -20.99 -13.12 2.18
N ARG A 207 -21.44 -12.24 3.09
CA ARG A 207 -22.32 -12.62 4.20
C ARG A 207 -23.67 -13.15 3.71
N TRP A 208 -24.22 -12.55 2.65
CA TRP A 208 -25.50 -12.97 2.07
C TRP A 208 -25.35 -14.22 1.18
N LYS A 209 -24.36 -14.24 0.29
CA LYS A 209 -24.24 -15.28 -0.75
C LYS A 209 -23.69 -16.61 -0.23
N LYS A 210 -22.81 -16.59 0.78
CA LYS A 210 -22.19 -17.79 1.37
C LYS A 210 -22.20 -17.70 2.91
N PRO A 211 -23.35 -17.92 3.57
CA PRO A 211 -23.49 -17.77 5.02
C PRO A 211 -22.73 -18.84 5.82
N ASP A 212 -22.60 -20.06 5.28
CA ASP A 212 -22.13 -21.25 6.02
C ASP A 212 -20.61 -21.39 6.12
N ILE A 213 -19.84 -20.44 5.59
CA ILE A 213 -18.39 -20.48 5.71
C ILE A 213 -17.97 -20.27 7.17
N PRO A 214 -17.02 -21.07 7.72
CA PRO A 214 -16.52 -20.88 9.07
C PRO A 214 -15.80 -19.53 9.16
N ARG A 215 -16.32 -18.63 10.00
CA ARG A 215 -15.76 -17.29 10.23
C ARG A 215 -15.22 -17.21 11.65
N PRO A 216 -13.90 -17.26 11.85
CA PRO A 216 -13.27 -17.14 13.18
C PRO A 216 -13.52 -15.78 13.85
N ILE A 217 -13.66 -14.72 13.06
CA ILE A 217 -13.95 -13.36 13.53
C ILE A 217 -15.30 -12.91 12.97
N LYS A 218 -16.22 -12.54 13.85
CA LYS A 218 -17.54 -11.99 13.50
C LYS A 218 -17.69 -10.60 14.10
N ILE A 219 -17.88 -9.60 13.23
CA ILE A 219 -18.27 -8.24 13.60
C ILE A 219 -19.75 -8.01 13.34
N ASN A 220 -20.38 -7.11 14.10
CA ASN A 220 -21.78 -6.73 13.88
C ASN A 220 -21.96 -6.12 12.46
N LEU A 221 -23.07 -6.42 11.80
CA LEU A 221 -23.34 -5.97 10.41
C LEU A 221 -23.52 -4.44 10.32
N LEU A 222 -23.84 -3.77 11.42
CA LEU A 222 -23.94 -2.32 11.47
C LEU A 222 -22.62 -1.61 11.15
N PHE A 223 -21.47 -2.16 11.57
CA PHE A 223 -20.17 -1.55 11.33
C PHE A 223 -19.84 -1.34 9.84
N PRO A 224 -19.88 -2.37 8.97
CA PRO A 224 -19.60 -2.17 7.54
C PRO A 224 -20.66 -1.30 6.85
N ILE A 225 -21.92 -1.29 7.31
CA ILE A 225 -22.97 -0.41 6.76
C ILE A 225 -22.66 1.06 7.06
N ILE A 226 -22.30 1.39 8.31
CA ILE A 226 -21.92 2.76 8.70
C ILE A 226 -20.71 3.22 7.89
N TYR A 227 -19.72 2.35 7.71
CA TYR A 227 -18.56 2.65 6.87
C TYR A 227 -18.95 2.93 5.42
N LEU A 228 -19.84 2.10 4.83
CA LEU A 228 -20.25 2.25 3.44
C LEU A 228 -21.05 3.54 3.22
N LEU A 229 -21.87 3.95 4.19
CA LEU A 229 -22.57 5.24 4.15
C LEU A 229 -21.57 6.41 4.18
N PHE A 230 -20.61 6.38 5.11
CA PHE A 230 -19.55 7.40 5.20
C PHE A 230 -18.69 7.45 3.92
N TRP A 231 -18.35 6.28 3.37
CA TRP A 231 -17.62 6.15 2.12
C TRP A 231 -18.38 6.75 0.94
N ALA A 232 -19.68 6.43 0.79
CA ALA A 232 -20.49 6.95 -0.31
C ALA A 232 -20.61 8.47 -0.24
N PHE A 233 -20.78 9.02 0.98
CA PHE A 233 -20.76 10.46 1.22
C PHE A 233 -19.43 11.07 0.76
N LEU A 234 -18.30 10.60 1.29
CA LEU A 234 -16.98 11.13 0.92
C LEU A 234 -16.71 11.05 -0.58
N LEU A 235 -17.06 9.94 -1.23
CA LEU A 235 -16.80 9.73 -2.65
C LEU A 235 -17.57 10.72 -3.53
N VAL A 236 -18.85 10.97 -3.21
CA VAL A 236 -19.69 11.93 -3.94
C VAL A 236 -19.19 13.36 -3.76
N PHE A 237 -18.86 13.76 -2.53
CA PHE A 237 -18.36 15.11 -2.26
C PHE A 237 -16.95 15.33 -2.83
N SER A 238 -16.09 14.31 -2.84
CA SER A 238 -14.78 14.38 -3.49
C SER A 238 -14.89 14.55 -5.00
N LEU A 239 -15.79 13.80 -5.66
CA LEU A 239 -16.06 13.94 -7.09
C LEU A 239 -16.59 15.33 -7.45
N TRP A 240 -17.40 15.92 -6.56
CA TRP A 240 -17.94 17.26 -6.79
C TRP A 240 -16.90 18.36 -6.58
N SER A 241 -15.98 18.18 -5.63
CA SER A 241 -14.95 19.18 -5.29
C SER A 241 -13.80 19.19 -6.30
N GLU A 242 -13.27 18.03 -6.68
CA GLU A 242 -12.15 17.91 -7.63
C GLU A 242 -12.47 16.88 -8.73
N PRO A 243 -13.39 17.21 -9.65
CA PRO A 243 -13.84 16.27 -10.69
C PRO A 243 -12.72 15.88 -11.66
N VAL A 244 -11.77 16.78 -11.91
CA VAL A 244 -10.65 16.51 -12.84
C VAL A 244 -9.70 15.46 -12.26
N VAL A 245 -9.29 15.61 -11.00
CA VAL A 245 -8.35 14.70 -10.33
C VAL A 245 -9.00 13.34 -10.08
N CYS A 246 -10.25 13.32 -9.64
CA CYS A 246 -10.99 12.07 -9.45
C CYS A 246 -11.27 11.38 -10.80
N GLY A 247 -11.60 12.16 -11.83
CA GLY A 247 -11.89 11.67 -13.18
C GLY A 247 -10.68 11.03 -13.86
N THR A 248 -9.48 11.60 -13.72
CA THR A 248 -8.25 10.98 -14.24
C THR A 248 -7.93 9.66 -13.51
N GLY A 249 -8.17 9.59 -12.20
CA GLY A 249 -8.05 8.34 -11.44
C GLY A 249 -9.01 7.25 -11.93
N LEU A 250 -10.28 7.60 -12.14
CA LEU A 250 -11.26 6.69 -12.72
C LEU A 250 -10.87 6.25 -14.14
N ALA A 251 -10.36 7.18 -14.96
CA ALA A 251 -9.90 6.87 -16.31
C ALA A 251 -8.75 5.87 -16.30
N ILE A 252 -7.75 6.04 -15.43
CA ILE A 252 -6.62 5.11 -15.28
C ILE A 252 -7.09 3.74 -14.75
N MET A 253 -8.07 3.71 -13.86
CA MET A 253 -8.68 2.43 -13.44
C MET A 253 -9.40 1.75 -14.61
N LEU A 254 -10.12 2.51 -15.43
CA LEU A 254 -10.82 1.97 -16.61
C LEU A 254 -9.86 1.50 -17.70
N THR A 255 -8.67 2.08 -17.86
CA THR A 255 -7.64 1.55 -18.78
C THR A 255 -7.07 0.21 -18.31
N GLY A 256 -7.24 -0.16 -17.04
CA GLY A 256 -6.94 -1.51 -16.54
C GLY A 256 -7.83 -2.59 -17.17
N VAL A 257 -9.07 -2.27 -17.55
CA VAL A 257 -10.03 -3.21 -18.16
C VAL A 257 -9.55 -3.71 -19.55
N PRO A 258 -9.21 -2.86 -20.53
CA PRO A 258 -8.71 -3.34 -21.82
C PRO A 258 -7.37 -4.08 -21.68
N VAL A 259 -6.50 -3.66 -20.75
CA VAL A 259 -5.25 -4.37 -20.45
C VAL A 259 -5.53 -5.77 -19.89
N TYR A 260 -6.53 -5.93 -19.03
CA TYR A 260 -6.93 -7.23 -18.51
C TYR A 260 -7.48 -8.15 -19.62
N PHE A 261 -8.34 -7.64 -20.50
CA PHE A 261 -8.84 -8.41 -21.64
C PHE A 261 -7.72 -8.84 -22.60
N LEU A 262 -6.76 -7.95 -22.87
CA LEU A 262 -5.62 -8.24 -23.73
C LEU A 262 -4.61 -9.19 -23.07
N GLY A 263 -4.42 -9.07 -21.76
CA GLY A 263 -3.46 -9.86 -21.00
C GLY A 263 -3.94 -11.29 -20.69
N VAL A 264 -5.15 -11.42 -20.14
CA VAL A 264 -5.65 -12.66 -19.50
C VAL A 264 -6.72 -13.34 -20.34
N TYR A 265 -7.69 -12.59 -20.87
CA TYR A 265 -8.80 -13.17 -21.64
C TYR A 265 -8.35 -13.60 -23.05
N TRP A 266 -7.35 -12.93 -23.61
CA TRP A 266 -6.77 -13.30 -24.91
C TRP A 266 -5.91 -14.57 -24.80
N GLN A 267 -6.54 -15.73 -24.93
CA GLN A 267 -5.88 -17.04 -24.89
C GLN A 267 -5.07 -17.33 -26.17
N HIS A 268 -5.52 -16.88 -27.34
CA HIS A 268 -4.83 -17.08 -28.63
C HIS A 268 -3.94 -15.88 -29.02
N LYS A 269 -2.91 -15.60 -28.22
CA LYS A 269 -1.94 -14.54 -28.55
C LYS A 269 -1.19 -14.89 -29.84
N PRO A 270 -0.99 -13.94 -30.77
CA PRO A 270 -0.20 -14.18 -31.97
C PRO A 270 1.24 -14.58 -31.59
N LYS A 271 1.81 -15.55 -32.31
CA LYS A 271 3.15 -16.10 -32.02
C LYS A 271 4.23 -15.01 -31.93
N CYS A 272 4.11 -13.93 -32.71
CA CYS A 272 5.01 -12.78 -32.66
C CYS A 272 5.02 -12.08 -31.29
N PHE A 273 3.85 -11.93 -30.65
CA PHE A 273 3.72 -11.27 -29.36
C PHE A 273 4.27 -12.14 -28.22
N ASN A 274 4.02 -13.46 -28.27
CA ASN A 274 4.63 -14.39 -27.31
C ASN A 274 6.15 -14.45 -27.48
N ASN A 275 6.67 -14.44 -28.71
CA ASN A 275 8.10 -14.38 -28.96
C ASN A 275 8.72 -13.07 -28.43
N PHE A 276 8.03 -11.95 -28.56
CA PHE A 276 8.47 -10.67 -28.01
C PHE A 276 8.51 -10.70 -26.47
N ILE A 277 7.46 -11.20 -25.82
CA ILE A 277 7.43 -11.35 -24.35
C ILE A 277 8.54 -12.30 -23.88
N MET A 278 8.76 -13.40 -24.59
CA MET A 278 9.83 -14.35 -24.28
C MET A 278 11.21 -13.72 -24.44
N LEU A 279 11.44 -12.96 -25.51
CA LEU A 279 12.68 -12.22 -25.72
C LEU A 279 12.91 -11.20 -24.59
N LEU A 280 11.89 -10.41 -24.26
CA LEU A 280 11.96 -9.41 -23.19
C LEU A 280 12.24 -10.07 -21.83
N THR A 281 11.61 -11.22 -21.58
CA THR A 281 11.84 -12.03 -20.37
C THR A 281 13.28 -12.53 -20.34
N LEU A 282 13.80 -13.10 -21.43
CA LEU A 282 15.17 -13.61 -21.52
C LEU A 282 16.23 -12.51 -21.38
N VAL A 283 16.00 -11.34 -21.98
CA VAL A 283 16.89 -10.17 -21.85
C VAL A 283 16.91 -9.69 -20.40
N SER A 284 15.74 -9.55 -19.78
CA SER A 284 15.62 -9.16 -18.38
C SER A 284 16.30 -10.19 -17.44
N GLN A 285 16.10 -11.48 -17.73
CA GLN A 285 16.68 -12.59 -16.99
C GLN A 285 18.22 -12.58 -17.04
N LYS A 286 18.79 -12.39 -18.23
CA LYS A 286 20.25 -12.33 -18.44
C LYS A 286 20.86 -11.06 -17.87
N MET A 287 20.22 -9.90 -18.04
CA MET A 287 20.75 -8.64 -17.51
C MET A 287 20.73 -8.60 -15.98
N CYS A 288 19.66 -9.09 -15.36
CA CYS A 288 19.48 -8.99 -13.91
C CYS A 288 19.93 -10.25 -13.15
N VAL A 289 20.32 -11.33 -13.84
CA VAL A 289 20.66 -12.64 -13.24
C VAL A 289 19.58 -13.09 -12.25
N VAL A 290 18.35 -13.11 -12.76
CA VAL A 290 17.16 -13.48 -11.98
C VAL A 290 16.61 -14.83 -12.44
N VAL A 291 15.96 -15.55 -11.53
CA VAL A 291 15.35 -16.86 -11.77
C VAL A 291 13.98 -16.89 -11.11
N TYR A 292 13.06 -17.67 -11.68
CA TYR A 292 11.75 -17.85 -11.07
C TYR A 292 11.92 -18.65 -9.76
N PRO A 293 11.30 -18.23 -8.65
CA PRO A 293 11.45 -18.93 -7.38
C PRO A 293 10.85 -20.34 -7.45
N ASP A 294 11.57 -21.31 -6.90
CA ASP A 294 11.07 -22.67 -6.74
C ASP A 294 10.08 -22.69 -5.57
N VAL A 295 8.79 -22.69 -5.90
CA VAL A 295 7.72 -22.81 -4.91
C VAL A 295 7.57 -24.30 -4.63
N GLY A 296 8.26 -24.77 -3.59
CA GLY A 296 8.29 -26.19 -3.22
C GLY A 296 6.91 -26.84 -3.27
N GLY A 297 6.77 -27.82 -4.19
CA GLY A 297 5.71 -28.81 -4.19
C GLY A 297 4.71 -28.76 -5.35
N SER A 298 5.12 -29.14 -6.57
CA SER A 298 4.40 -30.14 -7.38
C SER A 298 5.13 -30.47 -8.69
N SER A 299 5.17 -31.79 -8.96
CA SER A 299 5.56 -32.52 -10.18
C SER A 299 7.04 -32.86 -10.36
N GLY A 300 7.37 -34.09 -9.96
CA GLY A 300 8.56 -34.77 -10.44
C GLY A 300 8.51 -34.93 -11.95
N THR A 301 9.63 -34.60 -12.58
CA THR A 301 10.10 -35.18 -13.84
C THR A 301 11.62 -35.09 -13.80
N GLU A 302 12.24 -36.27 -13.65
CA GLU A 302 13.54 -36.62 -14.23
C GLU A 302 14.69 -35.65 -13.95
N VAL A 303 15.29 -35.81 -12.77
CA VAL A 303 16.75 -35.73 -12.70
C VAL A 303 17.28 -36.83 -13.62
N ILE A 304 17.83 -36.40 -14.75
CA ILE A 304 18.66 -37.22 -15.61
C ILE A 304 19.80 -37.75 -14.74
N ASN A 305 19.68 -39.01 -14.31
CA ASN A 305 20.78 -39.77 -13.74
C ASN A 305 21.78 -40.07 -14.88
N GLU A 306 22.62 -39.10 -15.20
CA GLU A 306 23.96 -39.38 -15.71
C GLU A 306 24.83 -39.78 -14.51
N ASP A 307 24.68 -41.02 -14.03
CA ASP A 307 25.65 -41.71 -13.18
C ASP A 307 25.26 -43.19 -12.97
N THR A 308 24.86 -43.87 -14.06
CA THR A 308 24.72 -45.33 -14.03
C THR A 308 25.17 -45.96 -15.34
N GLU A 309 26.33 -45.54 -15.83
CA GLU A 309 27.23 -46.48 -16.49
C GLU A 309 28.21 -47.01 -15.43
N GLN A 310 28.42 -48.32 -15.45
CA GLN A 310 29.29 -49.11 -14.55
C GLN A 310 28.62 -49.67 -13.29
N GLN A 311 27.82 -50.73 -13.45
CA GLN A 311 28.06 -51.98 -12.73
C GLN A 311 27.22 -53.15 -13.31
N TRP A 312 27.89 -53.99 -14.09
CA TRP A 312 27.77 -55.45 -14.20
C TRP A 312 26.47 -56.16 -14.65
N GLN A 313 26.52 -56.55 -15.94
CA GLN A 313 26.27 -57.86 -16.58
C GLN A 313 25.04 -58.76 -16.26
N PRO A 314 24.49 -59.44 -17.29
CA PRO A 314 23.33 -60.32 -17.19
C PRO A 314 23.73 -61.76 -16.85
N ILE A 315 23.03 -62.40 -15.90
CA ILE A 315 23.04 -63.86 -15.78
C ILE A 315 21.61 -64.37 -15.72
N ALA A 316 21.34 -65.30 -16.64
CA ALA A 316 20.10 -65.98 -16.88
C ALA A 316 19.73 -67.01 -15.79
N SER A 317 18.42 -67.28 -15.73
CA SER A 317 17.77 -68.59 -15.46
C SER A 317 17.72 -69.15 -14.03
N LYS A 318 16.61 -69.89 -13.79
CA LYS A 318 16.28 -70.86 -12.70
C LYS A 318 15.85 -70.24 -11.37
N ASN A 319 14.81 -70.67 -10.65
CA ASN A 319 13.87 -71.82 -10.64
C ASN A 319 12.55 -71.29 -10.00
N LYS A 320 11.33 -71.78 -10.31
CA LYS A 320 10.62 -72.89 -9.61
C LYS A 320 10.96 -72.94 -8.10
N ASP A 321 10.03 -72.78 -7.16
CA ASP A 321 8.66 -73.29 -7.02
C ASP A 321 7.75 -72.28 -6.29
#